data_AF-A0A7X7P7D5-F1
#
_entry.id   AF-A0A7X7P7D5-F1
#
_cell.length_a   1.000
_cell.length_b   1.000
_cell.length_c   1.000
_cell.angle_alpha   90.00
_cell.angle_beta   90.00
_cell.angle_gamma   90.00
#
_symmetry.space_group_name_H-M   'P 1'
#
loop_
_entity.id
_entity.type
_entity.pdbx_description
1 polymer ?
#
loop_
_entity_poly.entity_id
_entity_poly.type
_entity_poly.pdbx_seq_one_letter_code
_entity_poly.pdbx_strand_id
1 'polypeptide(L)'
;MNFHLLKFLKTAAFMSAISLSLIACGDDEPTKSGNGESSSSVAPPISSPAATKISPIKINGFGVEQISAERFNVTGNVVIDYTDTTVKNVDSVRIDNIQFNVGLVQGNALGNVGATVEMIAPPTFPTEQVVNFGEAGAKIDISTFEACGDFVVEVIVYSSTPDGKNKYISKDSTSFSKPAATYCPEPVSSSSVVETLIEMDSYDVVLTTTKTSGKVAIDFETGTLYSAIELATYKSAIDAVLIFENGVGVLKSARVAGLENYEALAGGNDTKFAEELKASSGEPVPAPVYTNAFSYSTPTMSTIEELSYGLYYVVHTVSYNAETKDGFFVFMVGMEQQAASNTTFTFTIYKKK
;
A
#
# COMPACT_ATOMS: atom_id res chain seq x y z
N MET A 1 2.36 -60.11 33.79
CA MET A 1 1.44 -59.01 33.45
C MET A 1 1.31 -58.96 31.95
N ASN A 2 0.09 -59.14 31.45
CA ASN A 2 -0.33 -58.90 30.07
C ASN A 2 0.01 -57.44 29.67
N PHE A 3 0.28 -57.03 28.44
CA PHE A 3 -0.24 -57.44 27.13
C PHE A 3 0.82 -57.16 26.03
N HIS A 4 0.75 -57.96 24.97
CA HIS A 4 1.37 -57.83 23.63
C HIS A 4 1.25 -56.40 23.04
N LEU A 5 2.17 -55.90 22.20
CA LEU A 5 2.30 -56.33 20.80
C LEU A 5 3.67 -55.98 20.17
N LEU A 6 4.16 -56.95 19.40
CA LEU A 6 5.20 -56.97 18.37
C LEU A 6 5.21 -55.71 17.47
N LYS A 7 6.35 -55.09 17.12
CA LYS A 7 7.57 -55.53 16.38
C LYS A 7 7.43 -55.54 14.83
N PHE A 8 8.51 -55.05 14.19
CA PHE A 8 9.00 -55.29 12.81
C PHE A 8 8.26 -54.53 11.66
N LEU A 9 8.87 -54.08 10.56
CA LEU A 9 10.26 -53.75 10.15
C LEU A 9 10.16 -53.18 8.70
N LYS A 10 10.92 -52.12 8.43
CA LYS A 10 11.66 -51.79 7.20
C LYS A 10 11.16 -52.15 5.77
N THR A 11 11.24 -51.10 4.92
CA THR A 11 11.63 -51.02 3.48
C THR A 11 10.78 -51.71 2.42
N ALA A 12 10.29 -50.91 1.45
CA ALA A 12 10.50 -51.13 0.01
C ALA A 12 10.20 -49.85 -0.78
N ALA A 13 11.08 -49.56 -1.73
CA ALA A 13 11.01 -48.49 -2.73
C ALA A 13 10.25 -48.93 -4.00
N PHE A 14 10.37 -48.12 -5.07
CA PHE A 14 9.96 -48.32 -6.47
C PHE A 14 8.52 -47.89 -6.81
N MET A 15 8.26 -46.87 -7.65
CA MET A 15 8.68 -46.52 -9.04
C MET A 15 7.42 -46.53 -9.91
N SER A 16 7.06 -45.44 -10.58
CA SER A 16 7.17 -45.22 -12.06
C SER A 16 5.87 -44.47 -12.48
N ALA A 17 5.72 -43.70 -13.57
CA ALA A 17 6.46 -43.36 -14.78
C ALA A 17 5.86 -42.00 -15.28
N ILE A 18 6.63 -40.99 -15.70
CA ILE A 18 7.18 -40.70 -17.05
C ILE A 18 6.14 -40.56 -18.19
N SER A 19 6.01 -39.34 -18.74
CA SER A 19 6.32 -38.99 -20.16
C SER A 19 6.20 -37.46 -20.33
N LEU A 20 7.21 -36.68 -20.77
CA LEU A 20 8.01 -36.62 -22.01
C LEU A 20 7.23 -36.29 -23.29
N SER A 21 7.38 -35.04 -23.74
CA SER A 21 7.48 -34.65 -25.16
C SER A 21 8.77 -33.81 -25.29
N LEU A 22 9.84 -34.38 -25.84
CA LEU A 22 10.25 -34.33 -27.25
C LEU A 22 10.69 -32.93 -27.72
N ILE A 23 12.00 -32.67 -27.68
CA ILE A 23 12.71 -31.97 -28.75
C ILE A 23 14.01 -32.73 -29.00
N ALA A 24 14.13 -33.30 -30.21
CA ALA A 24 15.36 -33.86 -30.73
C ALA A 24 15.84 -33.00 -31.91
N CYS A 25 17.05 -32.49 -31.74
CA CYS A 25 18.17 -32.27 -32.65
C CYS A 25 18.00 -31.57 -34.01
N GLY A 26 18.88 -30.58 -34.21
CA GLY A 26 19.50 -30.22 -35.49
C GLY A 26 20.70 -29.30 -35.25
N ASP A 27 21.91 -29.86 -35.23
CA ASP A 27 23.20 -29.15 -35.18
C ASP A 27 23.64 -28.68 -36.58
N ASP A 28 24.18 -27.45 -36.70
CA ASP A 28 25.51 -27.14 -37.29
C ASP A 28 25.77 -25.60 -37.32
N GLU A 29 26.97 -25.21 -36.87
CA GLU A 29 27.62 -23.90 -36.58
C GLU A 29 27.82 -22.88 -37.74
N PRO A 30 28.44 -21.67 -37.56
CA PRO A 30 28.44 -20.72 -36.42
C PRO A 30 28.30 -19.21 -36.83
N THR A 31 28.29 -18.34 -35.82
CA THR A 31 28.55 -16.87 -35.79
C THR A 31 27.49 -15.87 -36.30
N LYS A 32 26.81 -15.23 -35.33
CA LYS A 32 26.94 -13.77 -35.07
C LYS A 32 26.36 -13.43 -33.70
N SER A 33 27.09 -12.64 -32.90
CA SER A 33 26.57 -12.07 -31.66
C SER A 33 25.41 -11.12 -31.97
N GLY A 34 24.19 -11.53 -31.65
CA GLY A 34 22.99 -10.71 -31.71
C GLY A 34 22.43 -10.54 -30.29
N ASN A 35 22.26 -9.29 -29.90
CA ASN A 35 21.74 -8.81 -28.62
C ASN A 35 20.71 -9.74 -27.96
N GLY A 36 20.96 -10.09 -26.70
CA GLY A 36 20.02 -10.79 -25.86
C GLY A 36 18.76 -9.94 -25.65
N GLU A 37 17.69 -10.30 -26.35
CA GLU A 37 16.34 -10.01 -25.93
C GLU A 37 16.06 -10.86 -24.68
N SER A 38 15.89 -10.20 -23.54
CA SER A 38 15.40 -10.83 -22.33
C SER A 38 13.98 -11.36 -22.58
N SER A 39 13.87 -12.67 -22.80
CA SER A 39 12.60 -13.39 -22.95
C SER A 39 11.87 -13.44 -21.60
N SER A 40 10.80 -12.65 -21.44
CA SER A 40 9.84 -12.85 -20.35
C SER A 40 8.87 -13.96 -20.76
N SER A 41 9.12 -15.19 -20.30
CA SER A 41 8.15 -16.27 -20.47
C SER A 41 6.97 -16.05 -19.53
N VAL A 42 5.93 -15.35 -19.99
CA VAL A 42 4.63 -15.29 -19.31
C VAL A 42 4.01 -16.68 -19.45
N ALA A 43 3.84 -17.39 -18.32
CA ALA A 43 3.10 -18.65 -18.30
C ALA A 43 1.68 -18.45 -18.84
N PRO A 44 1.10 -19.43 -19.57
CA PRO A 44 -0.25 -19.29 -20.11
C PRO A 44 -1.27 -19.02 -18.98
N PRO A 45 -2.33 -18.23 -19.25
CA PRO A 45 -3.35 -17.90 -18.27
C PRO A 45 -4.02 -19.17 -17.71
N ILE A 46 -4.40 -19.14 -16.43
CA ILE A 46 -5.12 -20.26 -15.81
C ILE A 46 -6.53 -20.31 -16.44
N SER A 47 -6.88 -21.43 -17.07
CA SER A 47 -8.25 -21.65 -17.54
C SER A 47 -9.14 -22.00 -16.35
N SER A 48 -9.88 -21.02 -15.82
CA SER A 48 -10.94 -21.25 -14.83
C SER A 48 -12.18 -21.87 -15.50
N PRO A 49 -12.74 -22.97 -14.97
CA PRO A 49 -13.97 -23.54 -15.50
C PRO A 49 -15.16 -22.58 -15.30
N ALA A 50 -16.13 -22.66 -16.21
CA ALA A 50 -17.38 -21.93 -16.03
C ALA A 50 -18.20 -22.53 -14.88
N ALA A 51 -18.71 -21.67 -13.99
CA ALA A 51 -19.66 -22.07 -12.97
C ALA A 51 -20.93 -22.65 -13.61
N THR A 52 -21.53 -23.64 -12.98
CA THR A 52 -22.83 -24.14 -13.42
C THR A 52 -23.90 -23.09 -13.10
N LYS A 53 -24.84 -22.88 -14.04
CA LYS A 53 -25.95 -21.91 -13.85
C LYS A 53 -26.81 -22.21 -12.62
N ILE A 54 -26.80 -23.45 -12.17
CA ILE A 54 -27.51 -23.97 -11.00
C ILE A 54 -26.51 -24.79 -10.21
N SER A 55 -26.35 -24.52 -8.92
CA SER A 55 -25.47 -25.26 -8.02
C SER A 55 -26.02 -25.20 -6.59
N PRO A 56 -26.17 -26.35 -5.92
CA PRO A 56 -26.65 -26.41 -4.53
C PRO A 56 -25.52 -26.16 -3.52
N ILE A 57 -24.41 -25.55 -3.94
CA ILE A 57 -23.27 -25.23 -3.08
C ILE A 57 -23.19 -23.71 -2.89
N LYS A 58 -23.20 -23.27 -1.64
CA LYS A 58 -22.96 -21.89 -1.23
C LYS A 58 -21.53 -21.74 -0.70
N ILE A 59 -20.89 -20.66 -1.12
CA ILE A 59 -19.60 -20.20 -0.61
C ILE A 59 -19.90 -18.91 0.14
N ASN A 60 -19.64 -18.85 1.45
CA ASN A 60 -19.98 -17.70 2.27
C ASN A 60 -18.74 -17.05 2.87
N GLY A 61 -18.69 -15.72 2.80
CA GLY A 61 -17.64 -14.92 3.43
C GLY A 61 -16.25 -15.28 2.94
N PHE A 62 -16.12 -15.68 1.67
CA PHE A 62 -14.81 -16.01 1.10
C PHE A 62 -13.93 -14.77 1.07
N GLY A 63 -12.78 -14.87 1.73
CA GLY A 63 -11.93 -13.72 2.01
C GLY A 63 -10.48 -14.12 2.20
N VAL A 64 -9.63 -13.11 2.23
CA VAL A 64 -8.21 -13.24 2.54
C VAL A 64 -7.85 -12.21 3.59
N GLU A 65 -7.21 -12.67 4.67
CA GLU A 65 -6.76 -11.83 5.78
C GLU A 65 -5.24 -11.83 5.86
N GLN A 66 -4.64 -10.64 5.91
CA GLN A 66 -3.20 -10.50 5.99
C GLN A 66 -2.68 -10.85 7.39
N ILE A 67 -1.74 -11.79 7.46
CA ILE A 67 -1.05 -12.17 8.71
C ILE A 67 0.32 -11.47 8.79
N SER A 68 0.99 -11.40 7.64
CA SER A 68 2.27 -10.71 7.46
C SER A 68 2.36 -10.22 6.03
N ALA A 69 3.45 -9.53 5.67
CA ALA A 69 3.59 -8.98 4.33
C ALA A 69 3.51 -9.99 3.18
N GLU A 70 3.87 -11.24 3.44
CA GLU A 70 3.94 -12.31 2.43
C GLU A 70 3.05 -13.52 2.77
N ARG A 71 2.29 -13.47 3.87
CA ARG A 71 1.43 -14.58 4.30
C ARG A 71 0.03 -14.12 4.62
N PHE A 72 -0.93 -14.88 4.09
CA PHE A 72 -2.34 -14.56 4.20
C PHE A 72 -3.13 -15.81 4.61
N ASN A 73 -4.12 -15.64 5.48
CA ASN A 73 -5.09 -16.67 5.79
C ASN A 73 -6.25 -16.58 4.80
N VAL A 74 -6.75 -17.72 4.35
CA VAL A 74 -7.99 -17.81 3.57
C VAL A 74 -9.15 -18.04 4.55
N THR A 75 -10.18 -17.21 4.45
CA THR A 75 -11.35 -17.24 5.31
C THR A 75 -12.62 -17.59 4.52
N GLY A 76 -13.69 -17.91 5.26
CA GLY A 76 -14.98 -18.31 4.70
C GLY A 76 -15.24 -19.80 4.80
N ASN A 77 -16.40 -20.21 4.30
CA ASN A 77 -16.82 -21.60 4.31
C ASN A 77 -17.59 -22.02 3.05
N VAL A 78 -17.59 -23.32 2.80
CA VAL A 78 -18.36 -23.98 1.77
C VAL A 78 -19.40 -24.86 2.43
N VAL A 79 -20.66 -24.73 2.01
CA VAL A 79 -21.80 -25.48 2.55
C VAL A 79 -22.72 -25.95 1.43
N ILE A 80 -23.39 -27.09 1.65
CA ILE A 80 -24.52 -27.50 0.82
C ILE A 80 -25.75 -26.66 1.21
N ASP A 81 -26.38 -26.03 0.22
CA ASP A 81 -27.60 -25.26 0.38
C ASP A 81 -28.84 -26.15 0.27
N TYR A 82 -29.24 -26.77 1.38
CA TYR A 82 -30.44 -27.61 1.45
C TYR A 82 -31.75 -26.87 1.14
N THR A 83 -31.72 -25.54 1.01
CA THR A 83 -32.90 -24.73 0.65
C THR A 83 -33.04 -24.51 -0.86
N ASP A 84 -32.07 -24.94 -1.67
CA ASP A 84 -32.13 -24.81 -3.13
C ASP A 84 -33.19 -25.75 -3.73
N THR A 85 -34.28 -25.16 -4.23
CA THR A 85 -35.38 -25.91 -4.85
C THR A 85 -35.19 -26.16 -6.35
N THR A 86 -34.12 -25.62 -6.94
CA THR A 86 -33.84 -25.76 -8.38
C THR A 86 -33.14 -27.08 -8.72
N VAL A 87 -32.59 -27.77 -7.72
CA VAL A 87 -31.95 -29.08 -7.82
C VAL A 87 -32.84 -30.16 -7.19
N LYS A 88 -33.06 -31.26 -7.91
CA LYS A 88 -33.78 -32.42 -7.37
C LYS A 88 -32.87 -33.18 -6.40
N ASN A 89 -33.35 -33.46 -5.19
CA ASN A 89 -32.66 -34.24 -4.15
C ASN A 89 -31.33 -33.64 -3.67
N VAL A 90 -31.34 -32.38 -3.25
CA VAL A 90 -30.15 -31.69 -2.68
C VAL A 90 -29.50 -32.49 -1.54
N ASP A 91 -30.30 -33.21 -0.74
CA ASP A 91 -29.81 -34.08 0.35
C ASP A 91 -28.80 -35.16 -0.10
N SER A 92 -28.79 -35.49 -1.39
CA SER A 92 -27.87 -36.47 -1.97
C SER A 92 -26.57 -35.87 -2.51
N VAL A 93 -26.46 -34.53 -2.59
CA VAL A 93 -25.29 -33.87 -3.15
C VAL A 93 -24.11 -34.01 -2.18
N ARG A 94 -22.91 -34.18 -2.73
CA ARG A 94 -21.65 -34.21 -1.96
C ARG A 94 -20.62 -33.31 -2.61
N ILE A 95 -19.71 -32.78 -1.80
CA ILE A 95 -18.53 -32.06 -2.29
C ILE A 95 -17.50 -33.11 -2.69
N ASP A 96 -17.07 -33.09 -3.95
CA ASP A 96 -16.08 -34.04 -4.46
C ASP A 96 -14.66 -33.48 -4.32
N ASN A 97 -14.50 -32.17 -4.51
CA ASN A 97 -13.20 -31.50 -4.43
C ASN A 97 -13.35 -29.99 -4.26
N ILE A 98 -12.35 -29.35 -3.62
CA ILE A 98 -12.17 -27.91 -3.60
C ILE A 98 -10.79 -27.62 -4.20
N GLN A 99 -10.75 -26.74 -5.20
CA GLN A 99 -9.52 -26.24 -5.80
C GLN A 99 -9.39 -24.76 -5.55
N PHE A 100 -8.14 -24.31 -5.42
CA PHE A 100 -7.81 -22.90 -5.35
C PHE A 100 -6.88 -22.55 -6.51
N ASN A 101 -7.21 -21.47 -7.19
CA ASN A 101 -6.33 -20.85 -8.17
C ASN A 101 -5.88 -19.51 -7.61
N VAL A 102 -4.57 -19.31 -7.48
CA VAL A 102 -3.99 -18.01 -7.14
C VAL A 102 -3.34 -17.45 -8.38
N GLY A 103 -3.71 -16.22 -8.74
CA GLY A 103 -3.27 -15.56 -9.97
C GLY A 103 -2.99 -14.08 -9.77
N LEU A 104 -2.20 -13.49 -10.66
CA LEU A 104 -2.08 -12.04 -10.80
C LEU A 104 -3.19 -11.55 -11.72
N VAL A 105 -3.79 -10.41 -11.40
CA VAL A 105 -4.73 -9.74 -12.31
C VAL A 105 -3.97 -9.19 -13.50
N GLN A 106 -4.19 -9.74 -14.69
CA GLN A 106 -3.64 -9.25 -15.96
C GLN A 106 -4.78 -8.95 -16.93
N GLY A 107 -5.26 -7.71 -16.93
CA GLY A 107 -6.42 -7.31 -17.73
C GLY A 107 -7.67 -8.11 -17.33
N ASN A 108 -8.25 -8.87 -18.26
CA ASN A 108 -9.45 -9.69 -18.05
C ASN A 108 -9.16 -11.15 -17.68
N ALA A 109 -7.90 -11.52 -17.39
CA ALA A 109 -7.50 -12.90 -17.12
C ALA A 109 -6.68 -13.03 -15.82
N LEU A 110 -6.70 -14.23 -15.25
CA LEU A 110 -5.82 -14.63 -14.15
C LEU A 110 -4.51 -15.20 -14.73
N GLY A 111 -3.44 -14.44 -14.62
CA GLY A 111 -2.10 -14.93 -14.93
C GLY A 111 -1.68 -15.95 -13.88
N ASN A 112 -1.21 -17.13 -14.30
CA ASN A 112 -0.71 -18.13 -13.35
C ASN A 112 0.55 -17.61 -12.68
N VAL A 113 0.51 -17.41 -11.37
CA VAL A 113 1.70 -17.00 -10.61
C VAL A 113 2.40 -18.18 -9.94
N GLY A 114 1.80 -19.37 -9.88
CA GLY A 114 2.40 -20.55 -9.25
C GLY A 114 2.22 -20.60 -7.72
N ALA A 115 1.43 -19.69 -7.14
CA ALA A 115 1.04 -19.74 -5.73
C ALA A 115 -0.06 -20.78 -5.51
N THR A 116 0.00 -21.49 -4.39
CA THR A 116 -1.00 -22.48 -4.01
C THR A 116 -1.53 -22.17 -2.61
N VAL A 117 -2.80 -22.49 -2.38
CA VAL A 117 -3.37 -22.47 -1.03
C VAL A 117 -2.95 -23.76 -0.34
N GLU A 118 -2.15 -23.64 0.71
CA GLU A 118 -1.80 -24.76 1.58
C GLU A 118 -2.85 -24.90 2.68
N MET A 119 -3.37 -26.11 2.88
CA MET A 119 -4.25 -26.45 3.99
C MET A 119 -3.52 -27.34 4.98
N ILE A 120 -3.45 -26.94 6.24
CA ILE A 120 -2.79 -27.70 7.31
C ILE A 120 -3.57 -28.97 7.63
N ALA A 121 -4.90 -28.86 7.63
CA ALA A 121 -5.82 -29.97 7.81
C ALA A 121 -6.75 -30.05 6.58
N PRO A 122 -6.32 -30.68 5.48
CA PRO A 122 -7.11 -30.74 4.27
C PRO A 122 -8.41 -31.54 4.52
N PRO A 123 -9.54 -31.08 3.95
CA PRO A 123 -10.82 -31.74 4.08
C PRO A 123 -10.80 -33.14 3.46
N THR A 124 -11.52 -34.08 4.08
CA THR A 124 -11.70 -35.42 3.50
C THR A 124 -13.00 -35.46 2.69
N PHE A 125 -12.87 -35.56 1.37
CA PHE A 125 -14.01 -35.70 0.47
C PHE A 125 -14.27 -37.17 0.11
N PRO A 126 -15.55 -37.56 -0.11
CA PRO A 126 -16.75 -36.73 -0.06
C PRO A 126 -17.47 -36.73 1.30
N THR A 127 -16.77 -37.02 2.40
CA THR A 127 -17.39 -37.15 3.73
C THR A 127 -17.79 -35.82 4.36
N GLU A 128 -17.09 -34.75 4.02
CA GLU A 128 -17.38 -33.42 4.56
C GLU A 128 -18.49 -32.71 3.78
N GLN A 129 -19.48 -32.21 4.53
CA GLN A 129 -20.61 -31.44 3.99
C GLN A 129 -20.46 -29.93 4.21
N VAL A 130 -19.56 -29.56 5.13
CA VAL A 130 -19.18 -28.19 5.46
C VAL A 130 -17.67 -28.14 5.56
N VAL A 131 -17.05 -27.18 4.88
CA VAL A 131 -15.61 -26.94 4.96
C VAL A 131 -15.38 -25.50 5.38
N ASN A 132 -14.70 -25.28 6.49
CA ASN A 132 -14.29 -23.96 6.96
C ASN A 132 -12.79 -23.76 6.70
N PHE A 133 -12.45 -22.76 5.89
CA PHE A 133 -11.06 -22.54 5.47
C PHE A 133 -10.16 -22.07 6.60
N GLY A 134 -10.69 -21.31 7.56
CA GLY A 134 -9.96 -20.89 8.75
C GLY A 134 -9.62 -22.05 9.67
N GLU A 135 -10.57 -22.97 9.89
CA GLU A 135 -10.37 -24.17 10.70
C GLU A 135 -9.42 -25.17 10.03
N ALA A 136 -9.49 -25.30 8.69
CA ALA A 136 -8.54 -26.08 7.90
C ALA A 136 -7.12 -25.48 7.87
N GLY A 137 -6.96 -24.26 8.39
CA GLY A 137 -5.70 -23.52 8.40
C GLY A 137 -5.23 -23.17 7.00
N ALA A 138 -6.15 -22.85 6.09
CA ALA A 138 -5.87 -22.52 4.70
C ALA A 138 -5.05 -21.22 4.61
N LYS A 139 -3.89 -21.30 3.95
CA LYS A 139 -2.91 -20.21 3.89
C LYS A 139 -2.36 -20.04 2.49
N ILE A 140 -2.05 -18.81 2.16
CA ILE A 140 -1.31 -18.42 0.97
C ILE A 140 0.02 -17.85 1.45
N ASP A 141 1.12 -18.46 1.01
CA ASP A 141 2.46 -17.90 1.17
C ASP A 141 2.93 -17.40 -0.21
N ILE A 142 3.22 -16.09 -0.28
CA ILE A 142 3.74 -15.43 -1.48
C ILE A 142 5.18 -14.93 -1.33
N SER A 143 5.97 -15.49 -0.42
CA SER A 143 7.37 -15.11 -0.19
C SER A 143 8.27 -15.34 -1.41
N THR A 144 7.96 -16.34 -2.22
CA THR A 144 8.76 -16.68 -3.41
C THR A 144 8.37 -15.92 -4.68
N PHE A 145 7.39 -15.00 -4.62
CA PHE A 145 6.85 -14.34 -5.82
C PHE A 145 7.37 -12.91 -5.95
N GLU A 146 8.05 -12.63 -7.06
CA GLU A 146 8.60 -11.31 -7.36
C GLU A 146 7.59 -10.37 -8.01
N ALA A 147 6.44 -10.90 -8.47
CA ALA A 147 5.41 -10.11 -9.14
C ALA A 147 4.70 -9.14 -8.19
N CYS A 148 4.30 -8.00 -8.74
CA CYS A 148 3.67 -6.91 -8.02
C CYS A 148 2.36 -6.47 -8.66
N GLY A 149 1.38 -6.17 -7.82
CA GLY A 149 0.02 -5.83 -8.23
C GLY A 149 -1.03 -6.54 -7.37
N ASP A 150 -2.28 -6.45 -7.82
CA ASP A 150 -3.40 -7.15 -7.18
C ASP A 150 -3.37 -8.63 -7.58
N PHE A 151 -3.32 -9.48 -6.56
CA PHE A 151 -3.52 -10.91 -6.68
C PHE A 151 -4.99 -11.23 -6.49
N VAL A 152 -5.44 -12.31 -7.13
CA VAL A 152 -6.76 -12.89 -6.91
C VAL A 152 -6.57 -14.32 -6.50
N VAL A 153 -7.30 -14.72 -5.47
CA VAL A 153 -7.55 -16.13 -5.19
C VAL A 153 -8.98 -16.45 -5.63
N GLU A 154 -9.12 -17.46 -6.47
CA GLU A 154 -10.40 -18.05 -6.84
C GLU A 154 -10.52 -19.41 -6.15
N VAL A 155 -11.65 -19.65 -5.51
CA VAL A 155 -12.04 -20.97 -5.02
C VAL A 155 -13.02 -21.60 -6.01
N ILE A 156 -12.80 -22.87 -6.35
CA ILE A 156 -13.64 -23.66 -7.23
C ILE A 156 -14.05 -24.92 -6.48
N VAL A 157 -15.35 -25.08 -6.28
CA VAL A 157 -15.94 -26.24 -5.62
C VAL A 157 -16.60 -27.14 -6.65
N TYR A 158 -16.13 -28.38 -6.73
CA TYR A 158 -16.73 -29.43 -7.53
C TYR A 158 -17.61 -30.29 -6.63
N SER A 159 -18.85 -30.48 -7.06
CA SER A 159 -19.81 -31.33 -6.35
C SER A 159 -20.61 -32.19 -7.32
N SER A 160 -21.14 -33.31 -6.83
CA SER A 160 -21.97 -34.20 -7.65
C SER A 160 -23.05 -34.88 -6.83
N THR A 161 -24.03 -35.45 -7.53
CA THR A 161 -24.90 -36.49 -6.95
C THR A 161 -24.11 -37.79 -6.74
N PRO A 162 -24.59 -38.74 -5.90
CA PRO A 162 -23.78 -39.89 -5.52
C PRO A 162 -23.43 -40.81 -6.68
N ASP A 163 -24.31 -40.84 -7.69
CA ASP A 163 -24.17 -41.58 -8.94
C ASP A 163 -23.24 -40.89 -9.97
N GLY A 164 -22.71 -39.71 -9.63
CA GLY A 164 -21.80 -38.92 -10.46
C GLY A 164 -22.42 -38.36 -11.75
N LYS A 165 -23.74 -38.48 -11.94
CA LYS A 165 -24.42 -38.08 -13.17
C LYS A 165 -24.65 -36.58 -13.27
N ASN A 166 -25.01 -35.94 -12.16
CA ASN A 166 -25.11 -34.50 -12.10
C ASN A 166 -23.85 -33.95 -11.43
N LYS A 167 -23.16 -33.06 -12.13
CA LYS A 167 -21.95 -32.38 -11.66
C LYS A 167 -22.20 -30.89 -11.63
N TYR A 168 -21.77 -30.24 -10.56
CA TYR A 168 -21.94 -28.82 -10.32
C TYR A 168 -20.58 -28.19 -10.04
N ILE A 169 -20.48 -26.91 -10.42
CA ILE A 169 -19.28 -26.10 -10.20
C ILE A 169 -19.74 -24.78 -9.60
N SER A 170 -19.41 -24.55 -8.33
CA SER A 170 -19.54 -23.24 -7.69
C SER A 170 -18.16 -22.59 -7.63
N LYS A 171 -18.12 -21.27 -7.79
CA LYS A 171 -16.87 -20.52 -7.68
C LYS A 171 -17.10 -19.16 -7.03
N ASP A 172 -16.08 -18.69 -6.34
CA ASP A 172 -16.00 -17.35 -5.79
C ASP A 172 -14.55 -16.86 -5.85
N SER A 173 -14.34 -15.55 -5.80
CA SER A 173 -13.01 -14.96 -5.90
C SER A 173 -12.89 -13.72 -5.05
N THR A 174 -11.71 -13.50 -4.48
CA THR A 174 -11.38 -12.29 -3.75
C THR A 174 -9.97 -11.83 -4.10
N SER A 175 -9.72 -10.53 -3.97
CA SER A 175 -8.43 -9.92 -4.27
C SER A 175 -7.66 -9.59 -3.00
N PHE A 176 -6.33 -9.62 -3.10
CA PHE A 176 -5.40 -9.21 -2.06
C PHE A 176 -4.13 -8.67 -2.71
N SER A 177 -3.37 -7.84 -1.99
CA SER A 177 -2.15 -7.25 -2.52
C SER A 177 -1.01 -7.33 -1.51
N LYS A 178 0.23 -7.38 -2.03
CA LYS A 178 1.42 -7.14 -1.20
C LYS A 178 1.40 -5.68 -0.74
N PRO A 179 1.86 -5.36 0.49
CA PRO A 179 2.06 -3.97 0.89
C PRO A 179 2.97 -3.25 -0.10
N ALA A 180 2.39 -2.30 -0.85
CA ALA A 180 3.05 -1.64 -1.98
C ALA A 180 4.37 -0.96 -1.58
N ALA A 181 4.41 -0.35 -0.39
CA ALA A 181 5.58 0.39 0.09
C ALA A 181 6.83 -0.46 0.37
N THR A 182 6.70 -1.79 0.55
CA THR A 182 7.82 -2.64 1.01
C THR A 182 8.22 -3.70 -0.01
N TYR A 183 7.26 -4.27 -0.73
CA TYR A 183 7.53 -5.41 -1.62
C TYR A 183 7.19 -5.13 -3.08
N CYS A 184 6.47 -4.05 -3.35
CA CYS A 184 6.09 -3.64 -4.69
C CYS A 184 6.33 -2.16 -4.94
N PRO A 185 7.58 -1.68 -4.75
CA PRO A 185 7.93 -0.33 -5.14
C PRO A 185 7.64 -0.20 -6.64
N GLU A 186 6.88 0.83 -7.02
CA GLU A 186 6.62 1.09 -8.43
C GLU A 186 7.96 1.19 -9.18
N PRO A 187 8.09 0.57 -10.36
CA PRO A 187 9.31 0.69 -11.15
C PRO A 187 9.51 2.17 -11.45
N VAL A 188 10.60 2.73 -10.91
CA VAL A 188 11.06 4.06 -11.31
C VAL A 188 11.30 4.04 -12.82
N SER A 189 10.49 4.80 -13.55
CA SER A 189 10.59 4.93 -15.00
C SER A 189 12.04 5.26 -15.38
N SER A 190 12.57 4.55 -16.37
CA SER A 190 13.95 4.63 -16.84
C SER A 190 14.28 6.02 -17.37
N SER A 191 14.71 6.87 -16.46
CA SER A 191 15.60 8.01 -16.64
C SER A 191 16.38 8.07 -15.33
N SER A 192 17.46 7.30 -15.26
CA SER A 192 18.32 7.21 -14.08
C SER A 192 19.04 8.54 -13.86
N VAL A 193 18.34 9.51 -13.27
CA VAL A 193 18.95 10.45 -12.36
C VAL A 193 19.13 9.68 -11.07
N VAL A 194 20.37 9.55 -10.60
CA VAL A 194 20.65 9.13 -9.23
C VAL A 194 19.74 9.97 -8.34
N GLU A 195 18.71 9.37 -7.73
CA GLU A 195 17.88 10.11 -6.78
C GLU A 195 18.80 10.41 -5.60
N THR A 196 19.30 11.63 -5.60
CA THR A 196 20.24 12.08 -4.60
C THR A 196 19.42 12.13 -3.32
N LEU A 197 19.71 11.23 -2.39
CA LEU A 197 19.13 11.29 -1.05
C LEU A 197 19.63 12.58 -0.41
N ILE A 198 18.81 13.62 -0.48
CA ILE A 198 19.13 14.92 0.10
C ILE A 198 18.75 14.84 1.56
N GLU A 199 19.78 14.80 2.42
CA GLU A 199 19.62 14.89 3.86
C GLU A 199 19.01 16.25 4.22
N MET A 200 18.13 16.20 5.21
CA MET A 200 17.51 17.35 5.83
C MET A 200 17.90 17.39 7.30
N ASP A 201 18.30 18.57 7.75
CA ASP A 201 18.42 18.91 9.16
C ASP A 201 17.10 19.54 9.64
N SER A 202 16.90 19.55 10.96
CA SER A 202 15.74 20.18 11.57
C SER A 202 16.11 21.29 12.56
N TYR A 203 15.22 22.26 12.69
CA TYR A 203 15.31 23.30 13.70
C TYR A 203 13.90 23.72 14.15
N ASP A 204 13.79 24.14 15.41
CA ASP A 204 12.51 24.58 15.98
C ASP A 204 12.40 26.10 15.96
N VAL A 205 11.19 26.59 15.68
CA VAL A 205 10.84 28.00 15.73
C VAL A 205 9.55 28.21 16.48
N VAL A 206 9.38 29.42 17.01
CA VAL A 206 8.14 29.83 17.67
C VAL A 206 7.61 31.08 16.99
N LEU A 207 6.41 30.98 16.41
CA LEU A 207 5.68 32.12 15.88
C LEU A 207 4.47 32.41 16.75
N THR A 208 4.12 33.68 16.85
CA THR A 208 2.92 34.16 17.54
C THR A 208 2.16 35.11 16.65
N THR A 209 0.85 35.21 16.85
CA THR A 209 0.01 36.21 16.18
C THR A 209 0.13 37.62 16.79
N THR A 210 0.93 37.78 17.85
CA THR A 210 1.06 39.05 18.58
C THR A 210 1.94 40.06 17.83
N LYS A 211 1.33 41.12 17.28
CA LYS A 211 2.05 42.16 16.51
C LYS A 211 2.99 43.06 17.34
N THR A 212 2.83 43.12 18.67
CA THR A 212 3.51 44.10 19.53
C THR A 212 4.78 43.58 20.20
N SER A 213 4.83 42.29 20.57
CA SER A 213 5.95 41.71 21.33
C SER A 213 6.48 40.40 20.74
N GLY A 214 5.85 39.94 19.67
CA GLY A 214 6.06 38.62 19.11
C GLY A 214 6.81 38.59 17.78
N LYS A 215 7.28 37.40 17.43
CA LYS A 215 7.72 37.08 16.07
C LYS A 215 6.54 36.50 15.30
N VAL A 216 6.16 37.15 14.20
CA VAL A 216 4.96 36.84 13.43
C VAL A 216 5.29 36.20 12.08
N ALA A 217 6.55 36.29 11.64
CA ALA A 217 6.94 35.89 10.30
C ALA A 217 8.28 35.15 10.30
N ILE A 218 8.50 34.36 9.25
CA ILE A 218 9.66 33.48 9.10
C ILE A 218 10.24 33.54 7.69
N ASP A 219 11.56 33.43 7.62
CA ASP A 219 12.35 32.97 6.47
C ASP A 219 12.72 31.49 6.71
N PHE A 220 12.24 30.58 5.85
CA PHE A 220 12.47 29.14 6.02
C PHE A 220 13.92 28.74 5.70
N GLU A 221 14.61 29.47 4.85
CA GLU A 221 15.99 29.15 4.46
C GLU A 221 16.94 29.37 5.64
N THR A 222 16.83 30.54 6.27
CA THR A 222 17.72 30.94 7.36
C THR A 222 17.20 30.60 8.75
N GLY A 223 15.89 30.35 8.89
CA GLY A 223 15.21 30.22 10.18
C GLY A 223 15.05 31.56 10.91
N THR A 224 15.31 32.69 10.25
CA THR A 224 15.20 34.02 10.85
C THR A 224 13.74 34.38 11.09
N LEU A 225 13.47 34.92 12.28
CA LEU A 225 12.13 35.31 12.70
C LEU A 225 11.98 36.83 12.78
N TYR A 226 10.87 37.35 12.25
CA TYR A 226 10.60 38.78 12.16
C TYR A 226 9.35 39.16 12.96
N SER A 227 9.45 40.28 13.67
CA SER A 227 8.31 40.95 14.31
C SER A 227 7.53 41.78 13.29
N ALA A 228 6.32 42.21 13.65
CA ALA A 228 5.47 42.99 12.75
C ALA A 228 6.11 44.31 12.27
N ILE A 229 6.93 44.95 13.12
CA ILE A 229 7.60 46.22 12.77
C ILE A 229 8.77 46.03 11.80
N GLU A 230 9.31 44.81 11.71
CA GLU A 230 10.45 44.46 10.85
C GLU A 230 10.00 44.10 9.42
N LEU A 231 8.71 43.82 9.20
CA LEU A 231 8.19 43.29 7.93
C LEU A 231 8.45 44.20 6.74
N ALA A 232 8.36 45.52 6.91
CA ALA A 232 8.61 46.48 5.84
C ALA A 232 10.08 46.47 5.38
N THR A 233 11.01 46.26 6.32
CA THR A 233 12.45 46.26 6.05
C THR A 233 12.90 44.95 5.39
N TYR A 234 12.34 43.81 5.82
CA TYR A 234 12.79 42.48 5.40
C TYR A 234 11.81 41.75 4.47
N LYS A 235 10.88 42.49 3.85
CA LYS A 235 9.82 41.96 2.97
C LYS A 235 10.28 40.86 2.00
N SER A 236 11.44 41.02 1.35
CA SER A 236 11.93 40.08 0.34
C SER A 236 12.48 38.76 0.90
N ALA A 237 12.79 38.73 2.20
CA ALA A 237 13.28 37.54 2.88
C ALA A 237 12.15 36.75 3.58
N ILE A 238 10.97 37.36 3.76
CA ILE A 238 9.88 36.75 4.50
C ILE A 238 9.10 35.81 3.58
N ASP A 239 8.97 34.55 3.99
CA ASP A 239 8.25 33.53 3.24
C ASP A 239 6.82 33.35 3.74
N ALA A 240 6.63 33.32 5.07
CA ALA A 240 5.33 33.09 5.69
C ALA A 240 5.11 33.96 6.92
N VAL A 241 3.83 34.20 7.23
CA VAL A 241 3.36 35.03 8.33
C VAL A 241 2.20 34.33 9.03
N LEU A 242 2.29 34.22 10.36
CA LEU A 242 1.22 33.74 11.22
C LEU A 242 0.32 34.93 11.61
N ILE A 243 -0.98 34.80 11.35
CA ILE A 243 -1.98 35.86 11.54
C ILE A 243 -3.12 35.33 12.40
N PHE A 244 -3.76 36.19 13.19
CA PHE A 244 -4.98 35.85 13.92
C PHE A 244 -6.21 36.27 13.11
N GLU A 245 -7.01 35.32 12.66
CA GLU A 245 -8.24 35.55 11.90
C GLU A 245 -9.36 34.66 12.43
N ASN A 246 -10.57 35.21 12.56
CA ASN A 246 -11.76 34.47 12.99
C ASN A 246 -11.57 33.67 14.30
N GLY A 247 -10.66 34.11 15.18
CA GLY A 247 -10.39 33.46 16.47
C GLY A 247 -9.32 32.36 16.43
N VAL A 248 -8.71 32.09 15.28
CA VAL A 248 -7.70 31.04 15.08
C VAL A 248 -6.42 31.60 14.46
N GLY A 249 -5.31 30.87 14.61
CA GLY A 249 -4.04 31.19 13.96
C GLY A 249 -4.01 30.62 12.54
N VAL A 250 -3.75 31.48 11.56
CA VAL A 250 -3.70 31.15 10.13
C VAL A 250 -2.30 31.45 9.61
N LEU A 251 -1.64 30.47 9.00
CA LEU A 251 -0.34 30.69 8.36
C LEU A 251 -0.56 31.06 6.89
N LYS A 252 -0.03 32.22 6.47
CA LYS A 252 -0.16 32.73 5.10
C LYS A 252 1.21 32.94 4.48
N SER A 253 1.28 32.81 3.16
CA SER A 253 2.42 33.32 2.40
C SER A 253 2.55 34.83 2.62
N ALA A 254 3.78 35.36 2.54
CA ALA A 254 4.03 36.79 2.68
C ALA A 254 3.21 37.63 1.69
N ARG A 255 3.06 37.15 0.45
CA ARG A 255 2.24 37.79 -0.58
C ARG A 255 0.78 37.95 -0.15
N VAL A 256 0.12 36.86 0.25
CA VAL A 256 -1.31 36.90 0.61
C VAL A 256 -1.52 37.68 1.91
N ALA A 257 -0.64 37.50 2.90
CA ALA A 257 -0.62 38.32 4.11
C ALA A 257 -0.55 39.83 3.79
N GLY A 258 0.22 40.18 2.75
CA GLY A 258 0.36 41.54 2.25
C GLY A 258 -0.92 42.17 1.66
N LEU A 259 -1.81 41.35 1.11
CA LEU A 259 -3.07 41.80 0.54
C LEU A 259 -4.16 42.01 1.59
N GLU A 260 -4.11 41.26 2.69
CA GLU A 260 -5.23 41.19 3.64
C GLU A 260 -4.94 41.83 5.00
N ASN A 261 -3.69 41.81 5.49
CA ASN A 261 -3.41 42.16 6.90
C ASN A 261 -2.11 42.92 7.17
N TYR A 262 -1.19 42.96 6.21
CA TYR A 262 0.14 43.53 6.36
C TYR A 262 0.58 44.22 5.06
N GLU A 263 0.01 45.38 4.72
CA GLU A 263 0.34 46.13 3.49
C GLU A 263 1.85 46.30 3.23
N ALA A 264 2.67 46.34 4.29
CA ALA A 264 4.13 46.32 4.23
C ALA A 264 4.72 45.15 3.41
N LEU A 265 3.98 44.05 3.25
CA LEU A 265 4.34 42.86 2.50
C LEU A 265 3.73 42.81 1.09
N ALA A 266 3.02 43.84 0.63
CA ALA A 266 2.35 43.85 -0.67
C ALA A 266 3.31 43.46 -1.82
N GLY A 267 3.06 42.33 -2.49
CA GLY A 267 3.95 41.78 -3.52
C GLY A 267 5.19 41.04 -3.00
N GLY A 268 5.17 40.56 -1.75
CA GLY A 268 6.20 39.69 -1.17
C GLY A 268 6.25 38.28 -1.79
N ASN A 269 6.97 37.38 -1.12
CA ASN A 269 7.19 36.01 -1.59
C ASN A 269 5.88 35.22 -1.63
N ASP A 270 5.67 34.49 -2.72
CA ASP A 270 4.49 33.66 -2.95
C ASP A 270 4.78 32.20 -2.62
N THR A 271 5.08 31.94 -1.36
CA THR A 271 5.35 30.59 -0.84
C THR A 271 4.09 29.74 -0.89
N LYS A 272 4.24 28.49 -1.33
CA LYS A 272 3.14 27.54 -1.45
C LYS A 272 3.25 26.43 -0.41
N PHE A 273 2.09 25.98 0.05
CA PHE A 273 1.93 24.95 1.06
C PHE A 273 1.09 23.77 0.55
N ALA A 274 1.36 22.61 1.12
CA ALA A 274 0.57 21.40 0.91
C ALA A 274 0.58 20.56 2.19
N GLU A 275 -0.53 19.94 2.55
CA GLU A 275 -0.54 18.96 3.63
C GLU A 275 0.18 17.67 3.18
N GLU A 276 0.92 17.06 4.10
CA GLU A 276 1.63 15.80 3.90
C GLU A 276 0.72 14.59 4.21
N LEU A 277 0.57 13.69 3.24
CA LEU A 277 -0.41 12.59 3.31
C LEU A 277 0.07 11.36 4.11
N LYS A 278 1.37 11.22 4.41
CA LYS A 278 1.91 10.07 5.18
C LYS A 278 2.21 10.35 6.65
N ALA A 279 2.11 11.59 7.12
CA ALA A 279 2.60 11.95 8.46
C ALA A 279 1.44 12.25 9.42
N SER A 280 1.20 11.35 10.38
CA SER A 280 0.12 11.47 11.37
C SER A 280 0.51 11.08 12.80
N SER A 281 1.80 11.00 13.11
CA SER A 281 2.28 10.45 14.39
C SER A 281 2.31 11.41 15.57
N GLY A 282 2.03 12.72 15.39
CA GLY A 282 2.08 13.70 16.49
C GLY A 282 3.47 13.94 17.09
N GLU A 283 4.49 13.26 16.57
CA GLU A 283 5.87 13.27 17.04
C GLU A 283 6.80 13.71 15.90
N PRO A 284 7.90 14.43 16.21
CA PRO A 284 8.91 14.83 15.23
C PRO A 284 9.62 13.61 14.64
N VAL A 285 9.81 13.62 13.32
CA VAL A 285 10.69 12.66 12.66
C VAL A 285 12.13 13.03 13.03
N PRO A 286 12.87 12.16 13.73
CA PRO A 286 14.23 12.48 14.14
C PRO A 286 15.19 12.48 12.93
N ALA A 287 16.11 13.43 12.89
CA ALA A 287 17.17 13.46 11.87
C ALA A 287 18.12 12.23 12.01
N PRO A 288 18.72 11.73 10.90
CA PRO A 288 18.63 12.24 9.53
C PRO A 288 17.28 11.94 8.89
N VAL A 289 16.64 12.99 8.37
CA VAL A 289 15.44 12.92 7.53
C VAL A 289 15.88 13.13 6.09
N TYR A 290 15.27 12.42 5.16
CA TYR A 290 15.54 12.60 3.73
C TYR A 290 14.33 13.24 3.08
N THR A 291 14.53 14.01 2.01
CA THR A 291 13.41 14.69 1.34
C THR A 291 12.34 13.71 0.83
N ASN A 292 12.69 12.44 0.59
CA ASN A 292 11.75 11.36 0.20
C ASN A 292 10.98 10.71 1.37
N ALA A 293 11.25 11.11 2.62
CA ALA A 293 10.47 10.70 3.78
C ALA A 293 9.06 11.32 3.79
N PHE A 294 8.84 12.33 2.96
CA PHE A 294 7.58 13.06 2.79
C PHE A 294 6.95 12.70 1.42
N SER A 295 5.66 12.41 1.41
CA SER A 295 4.86 12.16 0.20
C SER A 295 4.55 13.50 -0.45
N TYR A 296 5.45 13.90 -1.34
CA TYR A 296 5.27 15.10 -2.14
C TYR A 296 3.85 15.23 -2.70
N SER A 297 3.10 16.18 -2.15
CA SER A 297 1.94 16.79 -2.79
C SER A 297 2.44 18.07 -3.48
N THR A 298 1.95 18.37 -4.69
CA THR A 298 2.29 19.62 -5.38
C THR A 298 1.66 20.79 -4.62
N PRO A 299 2.46 21.67 -3.97
CA PRO A 299 1.90 22.76 -3.16
C PRO A 299 1.15 23.76 -4.01
N THR A 300 -0.09 24.02 -3.65
CA THR A 300 -0.98 24.97 -4.33
C THR A 300 -1.60 25.98 -3.37
N MET A 301 -1.67 25.63 -2.07
CA MET A 301 -2.24 26.51 -1.05
C MET A 301 -1.29 27.67 -0.78
N SER A 302 -1.83 28.84 -0.47
CA SER A 302 -1.06 30.03 -0.05
C SER A 302 -1.43 30.49 1.37
N THR A 303 -2.34 29.74 2.00
CA THR A 303 -2.96 29.96 3.31
C THR A 303 -3.27 28.59 3.92
N ILE A 304 -3.04 28.42 5.22
CA ILE A 304 -3.40 27.25 6.02
C ILE A 304 -4.20 27.74 7.23
N GLU A 305 -5.48 27.36 7.28
CA GLU A 305 -6.44 27.85 8.30
C GLU A 305 -6.52 26.94 9.53
N GLU A 306 -6.24 25.64 9.38
CA GLU A 306 -6.35 24.63 10.44
C GLU A 306 -4.97 24.06 10.80
N LEU A 307 -4.14 24.86 11.47
CA LEU A 307 -2.84 24.42 11.98
C LEU A 307 -3.03 23.43 13.13
N SER A 308 -3.22 22.14 12.79
CA SER A 308 -3.47 21.11 13.79
C SER A 308 -2.18 20.45 14.26
N TYR A 309 -2.08 20.24 15.57
CA TYR A 309 -0.94 19.57 16.20
C TYR A 309 -0.61 18.24 15.50
N GLY A 310 0.68 18.03 15.21
CA GLY A 310 1.20 16.80 14.63
C GLY A 310 1.09 16.69 13.11
N LEU A 311 0.44 17.65 12.44
CA LEU A 311 0.36 17.69 10.98
C LEU A 311 1.65 18.24 10.37
N TYR A 312 2.02 17.66 9.24
CA TYR A 312 3.17 18.09 8.45
C TYR A 312 2.68 18.80 7.20
N TYR A 313 3.43 19.82 6.80
CA TYR A 313 3.16 20.59 5.59
C TYR A 313 4.43 20.76 4.78
N VAL A 314 4.34 20.41 3.50
CA VAL A 314 5.36 20.69 2.50
C VAL A 314 5.29 22.17 2.10
N VAL A 315 6.46 22.80 1.99
CA VAL A 315 6.63 24.20 1.63
C VAL A 315 7.52 24.31 0.41
N HIS A 316 7.04 25.01 -0.62
CA HIS A 316 7.85 25.46 -1.74
C HIS A 316 7.93 26.99 -1.70
N THR A 317 9.12 27.53 -1.46
CA THR A 317 9.36 28.97 -1.56
C THR A 317 9.52 29.39 -3.02
N VAL A 318 9.65 30.70 -3.25
CA VAL A 318 9.87 31.26 -4.60
C VAL A 318 11.19 30.82 -5.24
N SER A 319 12.16 30.37 -4.43
CA SER A 319 13.43 29.81 -4.90
C SER A 319 13.36 28.32 -5.21
N TYR A 320 12.18 27.69 -5.12
CA TYR A 320 12.05 26.25 -5.29
C TYR A 320 12.62 25.74 -6.62
N ASN A 321 13.55 24.80 -6.53
CA ASN A 321 14.09 24.07 -7.67
C ASN A 321 13.88 22.56 -7.47
N ALA A 322 13.18 21.94 -8.41
CA ALA A 322 12.79 20.53 -8.29
C ALA A 322 13.98 19.55 -8.34
N GLU A 323 15.08 19.93 -9.00
CA GLU A 323 16.29 19.12 -9.17
C GLU A 323 17.20 19.22 -7.93
N THR A 324 17.48 20.43 -7.46
CA THR A 324 18.39 20.64 -6.33
C THR A 324 17.70 20.57 -4.97
N LYS A 325 16.37 20.64 -4.94
CA LYS A 325 15.54 20.81 -3.73
C LYS A 325 15.86 22.08 -2.93
N ASP A 326 16.50 23.07 -3.56
CA ASP A 326 16.58 24.40 -2.96
C ASP A 326 15.16 24.96 -2.83
N GLY A 327 14.85 25.69 -1.76
CA GLY A 327 13.50 26.19 -1.50
C GLY A 327 12.45 25.13 -1.14
N PHE A 328 12.85 23.88 -0.91
CA PHE A 328 12.00 22.81 -0.37
C PHE A 328 12.16 22.71 1.15
N PHE A 329 11.04 22.81 1.87
CA PHE A 329 10.99 22.62 3.31
C PHE A 329 9.80 21.77 3.69
N VAL A 330 9.85 21.23 4.89
CA VAL A 330 8.67 20.66 5.55
C VAL A 330 8.59 21.26 6.94
N PHE A 331 7.41 21.65 7.41
CA PHE A 331 7.24 21.95 8.82
C PHE A 331 6.20 21.05 9.45
N MET A 332 6.45 20.65 10.69
CA MET A 332 5.45 20.02 11.55
C MET A 332 4.88 21.07 12.50
N VAL A 333 3.55 21.07 12.64
CA VAL A 333 2.86 21.88 13.64
C VAL A 333 3.04 21.21 15.01
N GLY A 334 3.81 21.85 15.88
CA GLY A 334 4.00 21.45 17.26
C GLY A 334 2.90 22.03 18.17
N MET A 335 3.24 22.24 19.43
CA MET A 335 2.31 22.69 20.46
C MET A 335 1.70 24.06 20.15
N GLU A 336 0.37 24.13 20.22
CA GLU A 336 -0.40 25.36 20.21
C GLU A 336 -0.61 25.87 21.64
N GLN A 337 -0.38 27.17 21.85
CA GLN A 337 -0.75 27.89 23.07
C GLN A 337 -1.71 29.02 22.71
N GLN A 338 -2.98 28.81 23.00
CA GLN A 338 -4.03 29.79 22.75
C GLN A 338 -4.27 30.66 23.99
N ALA A 339 -4.34 31.97 23.79
CA ALA A 339 -4.87 32.91 24.77
C ALA A 339 -6.06 33.69 24.16
N ALA A 340 -6.69 34.54 24.97
CA ALA A 340 -7.93 35.23 24.60
C ALA A 340 -7.84 36.10 23.33
N SER A 341 -6.64 36.56 22.96
CA SER A 341 -6.43 37.47 21.82
C SER A 341 -5.16 37.18 21.01
N ASN A 342 -4.47 36.07 21.29
CA ASN A 342 -3.31 35.65 20.53
C ASN A 342 -3.14 34.13 20.58
N THR A 343 -2.40 33.62 19.62
CA THR A 343 -2.01 32.20 19.56
C THR A 343 -0.53 32.13 19.29
N THR A 344 0.14 31.16 19.90
CA THR A 344 1.56 30.86 19.68
C THR A 344 1.69 29.42 19.24
N PHE A 345 2.44 29.17 18.17
CA PHE A 345 2.74 27.84 17.65
C PHE A 345 4.25 27.60 17.68
N THR A 346 4.63 26.40 18.11
CA THR A 346 5.97 25.88 17.85
C THR A 346 5.93 25.11 16.54
N PHE A 347 6.91 25.31 15.67
CA PHE A 347 7.08 24.53 14.44
C PHE A 347 8.44 23.87 14.44
N THR A 348 8.49 22.59 14.06
CA THR A 348 9.74 21.92 13.72
C THR A 348 9.88 21.95 12.21
N ILE A 349 10.92 22.63 11.71
CA ILE A 349 11.17 22.81 10.29
C ILE A 349 12.31 21.91 9.87
N TYR A 350 12.07 21.14 8.82
CA TYR A 350 13.04 20.34 8.10
C TYR A 350 13.49 21.12 6.87
N LYS A 351 14.80 21.29 6.73
CA LYS A 351 15.41 21.92 5.55
C LYS A 351 16.54 21.06 5.03
N LYS A 352 16.78 21.14 3.72
CA LYS A 352 17.97 20.58 3.09
C LYS A 352 19.24 21.05 3.83
N LYS A 353 20.16 20.11 4.06
CA LYS A 353 21.46 20.32 4.72
C LYS A 353 22.48 21.04 3.84
#